data_AF-A0A2A2WD93-F1
#
_entry.id   AF-A0A2A2WD93-F1
#
_cell.length_a   1.000
_cell.length_b   1.000
_cell.length_c   1.000
_cell.angle_alpha   90.00
_cell.angle_beta   90.00
_cell.angle_gamma   90.00
#
_symmetry.space_group_name_H-M   'P 1'
#
loop_
_entity.id
_entity.type
_entity.pdbx_description
1 polymer ?
#
loop_
_entity_poly.entity_id
_entity_poly.type
_entity_poly.pdbx_seq_one_letter_code
_entity_poly.pdbx_strand_id
1 'polypeptide(L)'
;MMPKFATVLFVCTLAVMIAGLGWVGMTRRSIARDIVQLRQELESLHKSTRLEKTLRAQFDSDVDLIASVFDQCRTADDLPRLGGHRIISNADNGESVAFYVPQGGHQLGVRCVWKPTAGKANSATSPEADTATAESLAGESTWSIPLVAERSYLFDRVGSWNVVQPIGWKLACDDESSFPVRTEMLPLPPLRANGGSWSTYRRAVFPNQVNFKVLGDATGRAFIASPLRLAEWSRYCRIDDVGLKIEFELTLTSDNPPVVSATDAEVCLILSKGDRLGDYLGGGRYAVRTH
;
A
#
# COMPACT_ATOMS: atom_id res chain seq x y z
N MET A 1 -2.91 89.27 7.43
CA MET A 1 -3.87 88.83 8.48
C MET A 1 -3.52 87.40 8.85
N MET A 2 -3.03 87.16 10.07
CA MET A 2 -2.74 85.79 10.53
C MET A 2 -4.05 85.07 10.85
N PRO A 3 -4.23 83.81 10.41
CA PRO A 3 -5.41 83.03 10.79
C PRO A 3 -5.44 82.85 12.30
N LYS A 4 -6.60 83.04 12.93
CA LYS A 4 -6.79 82.83 14.36
C LYS A 4 -6.45 81.37 14.69
N PHE A 5 -5.57 81.16 15.67
CA PHE A 5 -5.07 79.83 16.08
C PHE A 5 -6.19 78.79 16.27
N ALA A 6 -7.32 79.22 16.85
CA ALA A 6 -8.50 78.38 17.04
C ALA A 6 -9.09 77.81 15.74
N THR A 7 -9.06 78.57 14.64
CA THR A 7 -9.59 78.14 13.34
C THR A 7 -8.68 77.10 12.70
N VAL A 8 -7.36 77.26 12.82
CA VAL A 8 -6.38 76.27 12.34
C VAL A 8 -6.51 74.96 13.13
N LEU A 9 -6.67 75.05 14.44
CA LEU A 9 -6.77 73.89 15.32
C LEU A 9 -8.07 73.09 15.07
N PHE A 10 -9.19 73.78 14.82
CA PHE A 10 -10.46 73.15 14.45
C PHE A 10 -10.39 72.43 13.09
N VAL A 11 -9.75 73.03 12.09
CA VAL A 11 -9.60 72.39 10.77
C VAL A 11 -8.66 71.18 10.87
N CYS A 12 -7.59 71.27 11.66
CA CYS A 12 -6.69 70.14 11.91
C CYS A 12 -7.39 68.98 12.64
N THR A 13 -8.19 69.25 13.68
CA THR A 13 -8.92 68.20 14.38
C THR A 13 -9.99 67.55 13.51
N LEU A 14 -10.70 68.34 12.69
CA LEU A 14 -11.67 67.82 11.73
C LEU A 14 -11.00 66.94 10.66
N ALA A 15 -9.84 67.37 10.13
CA ALA A 15 -9.07 66.59 9.16
C ALA A 15 -8.58 65.25 9.74
N VAL A 16 -8.09 65.26 10.99
CA VAL A 16 -7.68 64.04 11.71
C VAL A 16 -8.88 63.12 11.96
N MET A 17 -10.05 63.68 12.30
CA MET A 17 -11.27 62.88 12.50
C MET A 17 -11.75 62.23 11.20
N ILE A 18 -11.75 62.98 10.09
CA ILE A 18 -12.14 62.47 8.76
C ILE A 18 -11.15 61.39 8.29
N ALA A 19 -9.84 61.62 8.45
CA ALA A 19 -8.83 60.64 8.11
C ALA A 19 -8.94 59.37 8.96
N GLY A 20 -9.18 59.51 10.27
CA GLY A 20 -9.39 58.38 11.19
C GLY A 20 -10.63 57.56 10.85
N LEU A 21 -11.76 58.22 10.57
CA LEU A 21 -13.00 57.55 10.15
C LEU A 21 -12.83 56.87 8.79
N GLY A 22 -12.11 57.49 7.85
CA GLY A 22 -11.75 56.89 6.57
C GLY A 22 -10.90 55.63 6.73
N TRP A 23 -9.88 55.66 7.60
CA TRP A 23 -9.03 54.52 7.90
C TRP A 23 -9.79 53.37 8.55
N VAL A 24 -10.66 53.67 9.52
CA VAL A 24 -11.54 52.67 10.17
C VAL A 24 -12.53 52.06 9.17
N GLY A 25 -13.07 52.87 8.26
CA GLY A 25 -13.94 52.39 7.19
C GLY A 25 -13.23 51.47 6.20
N MET A 26 -12.00 51.83 5.77
CA MET A 26 -11.20 51.01 4.87
C MET A 26 -10.74 49.69 5.51
N THR A 27 -10.29 49.74 6.76
CA THR A 27 -9.88 48.53 7.51
C THR A 27 -11.06 47.58 7.74
N ARG A 28 -12.24 48.08 8.12
CA ARG A 28 -13.46 47.25 8.22
C ARG A 28 -13.83 46.58 6.90
N ARG A 29 -13.72 47.28 5.77
CA ARG A 29 -13.97 46.70 4.43
C ARG A 29 -12.90 45.70 4.00
N SER A 30 -11.65 45.86 4.44
CA SER A 30 -10.59 44.88 4.20
C SER A 30 -10.86 43.61 4.99
N ILE A 31 -11.06 43.73 6.30
CA ILE A 31 -11.34 42.59 7.19
C ILE A 31 -12.61 41.83 6.76
N ALA A 32 -13.66 42.54 6.34
CA ALA A 32 -14.86 41.89 5.82
C ALA A 32 -14.60 41.09 4.54
N ARG A 33 -13.75 41.58 3.63
CA ARG A 33 -13.34 40.83 2.43
C ARG A 33 -12.49 39.61 2.80
N ASP A 34 -11.54 39.77 3.71
CA ASP A 34 -10.67 38.67 4.17
C ASP A 34 -11.48 37.56 4.85
N ILE A 35 -12.49 37.91 5.67
CA ILE A 35 -13.40 36.94 6.29
C ILE A 35 -14.22 36.19 5.24
N VAL A 36 -14.72 36.88 4.20
CA VAL A 36 -15.49 36.24 3.12
C VAL A 36 -14.59 35.29 2.33
N GLN A 37 -13.37 35.71 2.00
CA GLN A 37 -12.40 34.87 1.31
C GLN A 37 -12.03 33.63 2.12
N LEU A 38 -11.72 33.79 3.41
CA LEU A 38 -11.42 32.67 4.32
C LEU A 38 -12.60 31.70 4.46
N ARG A 39 -13.84 32.21 4.49
CA ARG A 39 -15.04 31.34 4.52
C ARG A 39 -15.19 30.55 3.24
N GLN A 40 -14.96 31.17 2.08
CA GLN A 40 -15.01 30.49 0.78
C GLN A 40 -13.92 29.41 0.66
N GLU A 41 -12.70 29.72 1.11
CA GLU A 41 -11.61 28.75 1.18
C GLU A 41 -11.99 27.57 2.10
N LEU A 42 -12.54 27.84 3.28
CA LEU A 42 -12.92 26.80 4.25
C LEU A 42 -14.09 25.93 3.75
N GLU A 43 -15.09 26.52 3.09
CA GLU A 43 -16.17 25.77 2.45
C GLU A 43 -15.66 24.90 1.29
N SER A 44 -14.73 25.42 0.49
CA SER A 44 -14.10 24.65 -0.59
C SER A 44 -13.32 23.45 -0.04
N LEU A 45 -12.61 23.64 1.06
CA LEU A 45 -11.83 22.60 1.73
C LEU A 45 -12.72 21.52 2.35
N HIS A 46 -13.82 21.91 3.01
CA HIS A 46 -14.79 20.94 3.53
C HIS A 46 -15.47 20.13 2.42
N LYS A 47 -15.75 20.76 1.27
CA LYS A 47 -16.32 20.07 0.11
C LYS A 47 -15.33 19.05 -0.46
N SER A 48 -14.05 19.40 -0.57
CA SER A 48 -13.02 18.47 -1.04
C SER A 48 -12.84 17.28 -0.08
N THR A 49 -12.79 17.51 1.25
CA THR A 49 -12.67 16.42 2.23
C THR A 49 -13.85 15.44 2.18
N ARG A 50 -15.08 15.92 1.95
CA ARG A 50 -16.27 15.05 1.82
C ARG A 50 -16.21 14.20 0.56
N LEU A 51 -15.77 14.77 -0.55
CA LEU A 51 -15.63 14.07 -1.82
C LEU A 51 -14.54 12.99 -1.73
N GLU A 52 -13.39 13.33 -1.14
CA GLU A 52 -12.30 12.39 -0.84
C GLU A 52 -12.79 11.20 0.00
N LYS A 53 -13.55 11.47 1.07
CA LYS A 53 -14.11 10.40 1.92
C LYS A 53 -15.07 9.50 1.16
N THR A 54 -15.85 10.06 0.24
CA THR A 54 -16.84 9.30 -0.56
C THR A 54 -16.14 8.43 -1.60
N LEU A 55 -15.15 8.97 -2.30
CA LEU A 55 -14.36 8.21 -3.29
C LEU A 55 -13.58 7.07 -2.65
N ARG A 56 -12.98 7.30 -1.46
CA ARG A 56 -12.33 6.24 -0.70
C ARG A 56 -13.30 5.14 -0.30
N ALA A 57 -14.46 5.50 0.25
CA ALA A 57 -15.45 4.52 0.65
C ALA A 57 -15.94 3.65 -0.52
N GLN A 58 -16.12 4.26 -1.71
CA GLN A 58 -16.49 3.50 -2.90
C GLN A 58 -15.36 2.59 -3.38
N PHE A 59 -14.12 3.08 -3.41
CA PHE A 59 -12.96 2.27 -3.74
C PHE A 59 -12.80 1.07 -2.80
N ASP A 60 -12.94 1.29 -1.49
CA ASP A 60 -12.86 0.23 -0.48
C ASP A 60 -13.97 -0.82 -0.71
N SER A 61 -15.19 -0.36 -1.02
CA SER A 61 -16.32 -1.24 -1.36
C SER A 61 -16.06 -2.09 -2.62
N ASP A 62 -15.46 -1.52 -3.66
CA ASP A 62 -15.13 -2.25 -4.89
C ASP A 62 -14.03 -3.28 -4.64
N VAL A 63 -13.03 -2.94 -3.82
CA VAL A 63 -11.96 -3.86 -3.40
C VAL A 63 -12.54 -5.03 -2.63
N ASP A 64 -13.44 -4.78 -1.68
CA ASP A 64 -14.09 -5.83 -0.90
C ASP A 64 -14.99 -6.73 -1.76
N LEU A 65 -15.70 -6.16 -2.73
CA LEU A 65 -16.51 -6.94 -3.67
C LEU A 65 -15.63 -7.88 -4.50
N ILE A 66 -14.56 -7.37 -5.11
CA ILE A 66 -13.66 -8.18 -5.93
C ILE A 66 -12.95 -9.23 -5.08
N ALA A 67 -12.52 -8.88 -3.86
CA ALA A 67 -11.95 -9.83 -2.92
C ALA A 67 -12.95 -10.94 -2.56
N SER A 68 -14.21 -10.60 -2.33
CA SER A 68 -15.25 -11.59 -2.03
C SER A 68 -15.49 -12.55 -3.20
N VAL A 69 -15.32 -12.11 -4.45
CA VAL A 69 -15.35 -13.00 -5.62
C VAL A 69 -14.15 -13.95 -5.57
N PHE A 70 -12.95 -13.44 -5.30
CA PHE A 70 -11.72 -14.23 -5.21
C PHE A 70 -11.79 -15.25 -4.05
N ASP A 71 -12.41 -14.91 -2.92
CA ASP A 71 -12.62 -15.80 -1.77
C ASP A 71 -13.49 -17.03 -2.12
N GLN A 72 -14.30 -16.96 -3.17
CA GLN A 72 -15.18 -18.05 -3.58
C GLN A 72 -14.52 -19.00 -4.61
N CYS A 73 -13.40 -18.60 -5.19
CA CYS A 73 -12.66 -19.37 -6.19
C CYS A 73 -11.82 -20.46 -5.51
N ARG A 74 -11.93 -21.72 -5.97
CA ARG A 74 -11.23 -22.86 -5.35
C ARG A 74 -9.97 -23.28 -6.11
N THR A 75 -9.95 -23.01 -7.40
CA THR A 75 -8.85 -23.33 -8.31
C THR A 75 -8.47 -22.11 -9.13
N ALA A 76 -7.32 -22.16 -9.81
CA ALA A 76 -6.92 -21.06 -10.69
C ALA A 76 -7.91 -20.88 -11.86
N ASP A 77 -8.51 -21.97 -12.36
CA ASP A 77 -9.53 -21.94 -13.42
C ASP A 77 -10.82 -21.21 -13.01
N ASP A 78 -11.11 -21.18 -11.70
CA ASP A 78 -12.28 -20.48 -11.17
C ASP A 78 -12.04 -18.96 -11.04
N LEU A 79 -10.79 -18.50 -11.16
CA LEU A 79 -10.46 -17.08 -10.97
C LEU A 79 -10.92 -16.26 -12.18
N PRO A 80 -11.72 -15.20 -11.97
CA PRO A 80 -12.13 -14.36 -13.07
C PRO A 80 -10.94 -13.56 -13.61
N ARG A 81 -10.88 -13.42 -14.93
CA ARG A 81 -9.99 -12.45 -15.57
C ARG A 81 -10.59 -11.06 -15.41
N LEU A 82 -10.14 -10.34 -14.37
CA LEU A 82 -10.67 -9.03 -14.01
C LEU A 82 -10.42 -7.95 -15.08
N GLY A 83 -9.33 -8.11 -15.84
CA GLY A 83 -8.93 -7.13 -16.84
C GLY A 83 -8.47 -5.80 -16.23
N GLY A 84 -8.03 -4.88 -17.09
CA GLY A 84 -7.62 -3.54 -16.69
C GLY A 84 -6.16 -3.43 -16.27
N HIS A 85 -5.85 -2.34 -15.55
CA HIS A 85 -4.47 -1.87 -15.33
C HIS A 85 -3.96 -2.02 -13.90
N ARG A 86 -4.73 -2.68 -13.02
CA ARG A 86 -4.39 -2.84 -11.61
C ARG A 86 -3.99 -4.27 -11.32
N ILE A 87 -3.04 -4.42 -10.41
CA ILE A 87 -2.82 -5.66 -9.68
C ILE A 87 -3.91 -5.74 -8.63
N ILE A 88 -4.59 -6.88 -8.58
CA ILE A 88 -5.62 -7.15 -7.58
C ILE A 88 -5.21 -8.42 -6.88
N SER A 89 -5.18 -8.41 -5.55
CA SER A 89 -4.72 -9.54 -4.76
C SER A 89 -5.55 -9.71 -3.51
N ASN A 90 -5.80 -10.97 -3.17
CA ASN A 90 -6.45 -11.39 -1.95
C ASN A 90 -5.70 -12.58 -1.34
N ALA A 91 -5.30 -12.46 -0.09
CA ALA A 91 -4.68 -13.53 0.66
C ALA A 91 -5.66 -14.08 1.70
N ASP A 92 -6.08 -15.34 1.56
CA ASP A 92 -6.98 -16.00 2.50
C ASP A 92 -6.17 -16.60 3.65
N ASN A 93 -6.17 -15.90 4.78
CA ASN A 93 -5.65 -16.37 6.07
C ASN A 93 -4.28 -17.08 6.02
N GLY A 94 -3.43 -16.69 5.07
CA GLY A 94 -2.11 -17.27 4.86
C GLY A 94 -2.13 -18.73 4.36
N GLU A 95 -3.23 -19.21 3.79
CA GLU A 95 -3.32 -20.53 3.13
C GLU A 95 -3.10 -20.41 1.63
N SER A 96 -3.81 -19.48 1.00
CA SER A 96 -3.71 -19.20 -0.43
C SER A 96 -3.67 -17.69 -0.69
N VAL A 97 -3.11 -17.32 -1.84
CA VAL A 97 -3.09 -15.96 -2.36
C VAL A 97 -3.54 -16.00 -3.80
N ALA A 98 -4.72 -15.44 -4.05
CA ALA A 98 -5.24 -15.27 -5.40
C ALA A 98 -4.92 -13.85 -5.87
N PHE A 99 -4.34 -13.71 -7.07
CA PHE A 99 -3.99 -12.40 -7.60
C PHE A 99 -4.03 -12.34 -9.12
N TYR A 100 -4.40 -11.17 -9.65
CA TYR A 100 -4.38 -10.84 -11.07
C TYR A 100 -3.25 -9.85 -11.35
N VAL A 101 -2.52 -10.06 -12.46
CA VAL A 101 -1.53 -9.12 -12.97
C VAL A 101 -1.99 -8.51 -14.30
N PRO A 102 -1.90 -7.18 -14.47
CA PRO A 102 -2.31 -6.52 -15.71
C PRO A 102 -1.28 -6.72 -16.83
N GLN A 103 -1.43 -5.97 -17.93
CA GLN A 103 -0.44 -5.89 -18.99
C GLN A 103 0.88 -5.29 -18.48
N GLY A 104 2.01 -5.96 -18.75
CA GLY A 104 3.36 -5.52 -18.35
C GLY A 104 4.28 -6.71 -18.09
N GLY A 105 5.57 -6.44 -17.85
CA GLY A 105 6.50 -7.43 -17.35
C GLY A 105 6.38 -7.53 -15.84
N HIS A 106 5.91 -8.67 -15.36
CA HIS A 106 5.73 -8.93 -13.93
C HIS A 106 6.56 -10.13 -13.49
N GLN A 107 7.08 -10.07 -12.27
CA GLN A 107 7.84 -11.15 -11.67
C GLN A 107 7.40 -11.34 -10.22
N LEU A 108 7.16 -12.60 -9.87
CA LEU A 108 6.84 -13.03 -8.52
C LEU A 108 8.11 -13.48 -7.80
N GLY A 109 8.46 -12.80 -6.72
CA GLY A 109 9.46 -13.21 -5.76
C GLY A 109 8.82 -14.00 -4.64
N VAL A 110 9.23 -15.26 -4.48
CA VAL A 110 8.86 -16.10 -3.32
C VAL A 110 10.11 -16.24 -2.46
N ARG A 111 10.08 -15.74 -1.23
CA ARG A 111 11.18 -15.88 -0.28
C ARG A 111 10.72 -16.72 0.90
N CYS A 112 11.47 -17.76 1.22
CA CYS A 112 11.26 -18.63 2.37
C CYS A 112 12.50 -18.62 3.25
N VAL A 113 12.36 -18.22 4.51
CA VAL A 113 13.45 -18.19 5.48
C VAL A 113 13.04 -19.04 6.67
N TRP A 114 13.87 -19.97 7.11
CA TRP A 114 13.59 -20.77 8.29
C TRP A 114 14.72 -20.69 9.30
N LYS A 115 14.33 -20.53 10.57
CA LYS A 115 15.25 -20.29 11.67
C LYS A 115 14.79 -21.08 12.89
N PRO A 116 15.73 -21.63 13.68
CA PRO A 116 15.39 -22.20 14.97
C PRO A 116 14.70 -21.15 15.85
N THR A 117 13.65 -21.57 16.56
CA THR A 117 13.05 -20.75 17.61
C THR A 117 13.79 -21.02 18.90
N ALA A 118 14.25 -19.97 19.58
CA ALA A 118 14.71 -20.09 20.96
C ALA A 118 13.56 -20.68 21.79
N GLY A 119 13.75 -21.90 22.30
CA GLY A 119 12.73 -22.56 23.11
C GLY A 119 12.44 -21.72 24.35
N LYS A 120 11.19 -21.30 24.56
CA LYS A 120 10.70 -21.19 25.93
C LYS A 120 10.58 -22.62 26.44
N ALA A 121 11.64 -23.11 27.08
CA ALA A 121 11.64 -24.38 27.78
C ALA A 121 10.65 -24.29 28.95
N ASN A 122 9.37 -24.56 28.70
CA ASN A 122 8.37 -24.78 29.75
C ASN A 122 8.46 -26.22 30.30
N SER A 123 9.66 -26.80 30.35
CA SER A 123 9.88 -28.14 30.88
C SER A 123 11.22 -28.17 31.59
N ALA A 124 11.18 -28.38 32.91
CA ALA A 124 12.34 -28.53 33.78
C ALA A 124 13.13 -29.83 33.55
N THR A 125 13.00 -30.46 32.38
CA THR A 125 13.55 -31.80 32.11
C THR A 125 14.01 -32.06 30.67
N SER A 126 14.05 -31.07 29.78
CA SER A 126 14.64 -31.26 28.44
C SER A 126 16.13 -30.87 28.45
N PRO A 127 17.05 -31.75 28.05
CA PRO A 127 18.43 -31.35 27.82
C PRO A 127 18.45 -30.26 26.75
N GLU A 128 19.24 -29.21 26.98
CA GLU A 128 19.46 -28.12 26.02
C GLU A 128 19.84 -28.75 24.67
N ALA A 129 19.07 -28.45 23.62
CA ALA A 129 19.47 -28.85 22.28
C ALA A 129 20.80 -28.16 21.95
N ASP A 130 21.82 -28.96 21.62
CA ASP A 130 23.14 -28.48 21.23
C ASP A 130 23.01 -27.34 20.22
N THR A 131 23.46 -26.14 20.60
CA THR A 131 23.30 -24.88 19.84
C THR A 131 23.87 -24.96 18.43
N ALA A 132 24.93 -25.75 18.23
CA ALA A 132 25.52 -26.02 16.92
C ALA A 132 24.57 -26.79 15.97
N THR A 133 23.80 -27.74 16.50
CA THR A 133 22.78 -28.50 15.73
C THR A 133 21.59 -27.62 15.39
N ALA A 134 21.18 -26.73 16.31
CA ALA A 134 20.12 -25.77 16.04
C ALA A 134 20.52 -24.80 14.92
N GLU A 135 21.69 -24.18 14.98
CA GLU A 135 22.14 -23.25 13.94
C GLU A 135 22.30 -23.90 12.56
N SER A 136 22.69 -25.19 12.51
CA SER A 136 22.79 -25.94 11.25
C SER A 136 21.46 -26.12 10.51
N LEU A 137 20.33 -25.96 11.19
CA LEU A 137 19.00 -26.08 10.61
C LEU A 137 18.47 -24.77 10.01
N ALA A 138 19.14 -23.62 10.23
CA ALA A 138 18.73 -22.36 9.63
C ALA A 138 19.00 -22.35 8.11
N GLY A 139 18.13 -21.71 7.34
CA GLY A 139 18.32 -21.61 5.90
C GLY A 139 17.34 -20.66 5.21
N GLU A 140 17.59 -20.47 3.92
CA GLU A 140 16.78 -19.62 3.05
C GLU A 140 16.65 -20.27 1.67
N SER A 141 15.51 -20.04 1.04
CA SER A 141 15.30 -20.34 -0.38
C SER A 141 14.47 -19.23 -0.99
N THR A 142 14.94 -18.75 -2.15
CA THR A 142 14.32 -17.66 -2.87
C THR A 142 14.13 -18.06 -4.32
N TRP A 143 12.91 -17.85 -4.83
CA TRP A 143 12.56 -18.09 -6.22
C TRP A 143 12.09 -16.80 -6.86
N SER A 144 12.45 -16.67 -8.12
CA SER A 144 12.04 -15.56 -8.97
C SER A 144 11.34 -16.13 -10.20
N ILE A 145 10.08 -15.75 -10.41
CA ILE A 145 9.17 -16.41 -11.34
C ILE A 145 8.63 -15.35 -12.29
N PRO A 146 9.00 -15.37 -13.59
CA PRO A 146 8.37 -14.48 -14.56
C PRO A 146 6.91 -14.87 -14.72
N LEU A 147 6.02 -13.88 -14.68
CA LEU A 147 4.58 -14.08 -14.85
C LEU A 147 4.16 -13.68 -16.26
N VAL A 148 3.17 -14.41 -16.78
CA VAL A 148 2.43 -14.01 -17.98
C VAL A 148 1.45 -12.90 -17.59
N ALA A 149 1.45 -11.83 -18.38
CA ALA A 149 0.61 -10.67 -18.17
C ALA A 149 -0.88 -10.95 -18.44
N GLU A 150 -1.77 -10.14 -17.86
CA GLU A 150 -3.22 -10.26 -18.00
C GLU A 150 -3.78 -11.64 -17.64
N ARG A 151 -3.23 -12.24 -16.57
CA ARG A 151 -3.59 -13.56 -16.08
C ARG A 151 -3.85 -13.53 -14.58
N SER A 152 -4.62 -14.51 -14.13
CA SER A 152 -4.94 -14.71 -12.72
C SER A 152 -4.18 -15.92 -12.20
N TYR A 153 -3.68 -15.80 -10.98
CA TYR A 153 -2.83 -16.80 -10.35
C TYR A 153 -3.39 -17.17 -8.98
N LEU A 154 -3.30 -18.46 -8.66
CA LEU A 154 -3.54 -18.99 -7.34
C LEU A 154 -2.23 -19.53 -6.79
N PHE A 155 -1.73 -18.89 -5.73
CA PHE A 155 -0.60 -19.38 -4.96
C PHE A 155 -1.15 -20.14 -3.75
N ASP A 156 -0.81 -21.41 -3.62
CA ASP A 156 -1.19 -22.25 -2.50
C ASP A 156 0.03 -22.72 -1.73
N ARG A 157 -0.13 -22.88 -0.43
CA ARG A 157 0.86 -23.61 0.36
C ARG A 157 0.71 -25.11 0.15
N VAL A 158 1.86 -25.78 0.07
CA VAL A 158 1.93 -27.22 0.24
C VAL A 158 2.29 -27.51 1.69
N GLY A 159 1.52 -28.37 2.35
CA GLY A 159 1.72 -28.69 3.77
C GLY A 159 0.48 -28.45 4.63
N SER A 160 -0.27 -29.49 5.01
CA SER A 160 -1.34 -29.42 6.01
C SER A 160 -0.79 -29.06 7.40
N TRP A 161 -1.62 -28.43 8.23
CA TRP A 161 -1.28 -28.08 9.61
C TRP A 161 -1.13 -29.31 10.52
N ASN A 162 -1.97 -30.33 10.32
CA ASN A 162 -2.14 -31.39 11.29
C ASN A 162 -1.37 -32.68 10.97
N VAL A 163 -0.75 -32.75 9.79
CA VAL A 163 -0.11 -33.97 9.26
C VAL A 163 1.36 -33.70 9.02
N VAL A 164 2.20 -34.71 9.30
CA VAL A 164 3.63 -34.69 8.96
C VAL A 164 3.77 -34.83 7.46
N GLN A 165 4.21 -33.78 6.78
CA GLN A 165 4.39 -33.81 5.33
C GLN A 165 5.41 -32.76 4.86
N PRO A 166 5.93 -32.87 3.62
CA PRO A 166 6.75 -31.83 3.03
C PRO A 166 6.04 -30.48 3.04
N ILE A 167 6.81 -29.42 3.26
CA ILE A 167 6.34 -28.04 3.21
C ILE A 167 6.89 -27.40 1.94
N GLY A 168 6.05 -26.65 1.24
CA GLY A 168 6.40 -25.97 0.03
C GLY A 168 5.31 -25.02 -0.43
N TRP A 169 5.31 -24.74 -1.71
CA TRP A 169 4.30 -23.91 -2.35
C TRP A 169 4.00 -24.41 -3.76
N LYS A 170 2.82 -24.05 -4.23
CA LYS A 170 2.31 -24.31 -5.57
C LYS A 170 1.81 -22.98 -6.15
N LEU A 171 2.14 -22.72 -7.40
CA LEU A 171 1.61 -21.60 -8.17
C LEU A 171 0.91 -22.16 -9.41
N ALA A 172 -0.37 -21.85 -9.54
CA ALA A 172 -1.17 -22.16 -10.70
C ALA A 172 -1.64 -20.86 -11.38
N CYS A 173 -1.86 -20.94 -12.68
CA CYS A 173 -2.42 -19.88 -13.52
C CYS A 173 -3.76 -20.35 -14.08
N ASP A 174 -4.68 -19.43 -14.34
CA ASP A 174 -5.96 -19.69 -15.01
C ASP A 174 -5.83 -20.29 -16.42
N ASP A 175 -4.64 -20.20 -17.03
CA ASP A 175 -4.35 -20.78 -18.34
C ASP A 175 -3.04 -21.59 -18.29
N GLU A 176 -3.17 -22.89 -17.97
CA GLU A 176 -2.03 -23.82 -17.85
C GLU A 176 -1.23 -23.96 -19.15
N SER A 177 -1.83 -23.68 -20.31
CA SER A 177 -1.11 -23.73 -21.59
C SER A 177 -0.07 -22.61 -21.71
N SER A 178 -0.32 -21.48 -21.06
CA SER A 178 0.56 -20.31 -21.03
C SER A 178 1.56 -20.35 -19.88
N PHE A 179 1.20 -21.00 -18.78
CA PHE A 179 2.03 -21.11 -17.59
C PHE A 179 1.79 -22.47 -16.90
N PRO A 180 2.72 -23.43 -17.00
CA PRO A 180 2.56 -24.72 -16.34
C PRO A 180 2.59 -24.54 -14.83
N VAL A 181 1.77 -25.34 -14.13
CA VAL A 181 1.75 -25.36 -12.67
C VAL A 181 3.15 -25.60 -12.12
N ARG A 182 3.60 -24.72 -11.24
CA ARG A 182 4.91 -24.81 -10.59
C ARG A 182 4.74 -25.19 -9.13
N THR A 183 5.44 -26.22 -8.69
CA THR A 183 5.47 -26.64 -7.28
C THR A 183 6.92 -26.73 -6.82
N GLU A 184 7.23 -26.13 -5.69
CA GLU A 184 8.57 -26.17 -5.09
C GLU A 184 8.45 -26.56 -3.62
N MET A 185 9.34 -27.44 -3.17
CA MET A 185 9.40 -27.86 -1.77
C MET A 185 10.61 -27.25 -1.09
N LEU A 186 10.48 -26.99 0.21
CA LEU A 186 11.62 -26.61 1.03
C LEU A 186 12.57 -27.81 1.19
N PRO A 187 13.90 -27.58 1.26
CA PRO A 187 14.88 -28.63 1.52
C PRO A 187 14.89 -29.01 3.01
N LEU A 188 13.72 -29.34 3.55
CA LEU A 188 13.49 -29.74 4.92
C LEU A 188 12.84 -31.13 4.95
N PRO A 189 13.09 -31.94 5.99
CA PRO A 189 12.35 -33.19 6.17
C PRO A 189 10.86 -32.90 6.36
N PRO A 190 9.97 -33.88 6.17
CA PRO A 190 8.54 -33.71 6.44
C PRO A 190 8.27 -33.21 7.87
N LEU A 191 7.50 -32.13 8.02
CA LEU A 191 7.24 -31.48 9.31
C LEU A 191 5.76 -31.44 9.63
N ARG A 192 5.44 -31.50 10.92
CA ARG A 192 4.12 -31.14 11.44
C ARG A 192 4.12 -29.66 11.87
N ALA A 193 3.08 -28.91 11.50
CA ALA A 193 2.90 -27.57 12.03
C ALA A 193 2.28 -27.62 13.43
N ASN A 194 2.71 -26.69 14.29
CA ASN A 194 2.13 -26.50 15.62
C ASN A 194 1.46 -25.13 15.77
N GLY A 195 1.29 -24.40 14.67
CA GLY A 195 0.69 -23.07 14.64
C GLY A 195 1.39 -22.16 13.65
N GLY A 196 0.83 -20.98 13.44
CA GLY A 196 1.36 -19.99 12.50
C GLY A 196 0.74 -18.63 12.72
N SER A 197 1.28 -17.65 12.01
CA SER A 197 0.74 -16.30 11.97
C SER A 197 0.80 -15.83 10.54
N TRP A 198 -0.23 -15.12 10.11
CA TRP A 198 -0.34 -14.59 8.75
C TRP A 198 -0.82 -13.15 8.84
N SER A 199 -0.53 -12.40 7.77
CA SER A 199 -1.19 -11.14 7.51
C SER A 199 -2.13 -11.32 6.34
N THR A 200 -3.36 -10.85 6.48
CA THR A 200 -4.35 -10.81 5.40
C THR A 200 -4.07 -9.55 4.58
N TYR A 201 -3.95 -9.72 3.26
CA TYR A 201 -3.73 -8.62 2.33
C TYR A 201 -4.82 -8.63 1.27
N ARG A 202 -5.61 -7.55 1.27
CA ARG A 202 -6.54 -7.24 0.18
C ARG A 202 -6.07 -5.93 -0.45
N ARG A 203 -5.77 -5.96 -1.74
CA ARG A 203 -5.23 -4.78 -2.44
C ARG A 203 -5.71 -4.72 -3.88
N ALA A 204 -6.03 -3.52 -4.34
CA ALA A 204 -6.12 -3.17 -5.75
C ALA A 204 -5.22 -1.96 -5.99
N VAL A 205 -4.08 -2.15 -6.65
CA VAL A 205 -3.07 -1.09 -6.84
C VAL A 205 -2.54 -1.12 -8.26
N PHE A 206 -2.07 0.01 -8.77
CA PHE A 206 -1.35 0.00 -10.04
C PHE A 206 0.05 -0.63 -9.87
N PRO A 207 0.59 -1.27 -10.93
CA PRO A 207 1.99 -1.64 -10.97
C PRO A 207 2.87 -0.44 -10.63
N ASN A 208 3.77 -0.61 -9.66
CA ASN A 208 4.67 0.45 -9.19
C ASN A 208 3.96 1.74 -8.72
N GLN A 209 2.77 1.61 -8.13
CA GLN A 209 2.09 2.73 -7.49
C GLN A 209 2.91 3.28 -6.34
N VAL A 210 3.22 4.58 -6.39
CA VAL A 210 3.95 5.27 -5.32
C VAL A 210 3.06 5.42 -4.10
N ASN A 211 3.59 5.07 -2.93
CA ASN A 211 2.88 5.25 -1.67
C ASN A 211 2.72 6.75 -1.35
N PHE A 212 1.50 7.18 -1.04
CA PHE A 212 1.18 8.55 -0.70
C PHE A 212 2.03 9.14 0.43
N LYS A 213 2.42 8.34 1.44
CA LYS A 213 3.31 8.79 2.52
C LYS A 213 4.68 9.25 2.01
N VAL A 214 5.13 8.71 0.88
CA VAL A 214 6.41 9.06 0.25
C VAL A 214 6.26 10.29 -0.66
N LEU A 215 5.06 10.55 -1.19
CA LEU A 215 4.80 11.73 -2.05
C LEU A 215 4.99 13.06 -1.31
N GLY A 216 4.65 13.12 -0.02
CA GLY A 216 4.79 14.33 0.81
C GLY A 216 6.24 14.76 1.07
N ASP A 217 7.18 13.81 1.08
CA ASP A 217 8.60 14.04 1.40
C ASP A 217 9.49 14.09 0.15
N ALA A 218 8.94 13.82 -1.04
CA ALA A 218 9.69 13.58 -2.27
C ALA A 218 9.72 14.77 -3.25
N THR A 219 9.59 16.02 -2.77
CA THR A 219 9.89 17.18 -3.63
C THR A 219 11.35 17.10 -4.08
N GLY A 220 11.59 16.78 -5.36
CA GLY A 220 12.91 16.73 -5.99
C GLY A 220 13.67 15.40 -5.91
N ARG A 221 13.03 14.27 -5.56
CA ARG A 221 13.66 12.94 -5.59
C ARG A 221 13.02 12.02 -6.64
N ALA A 222 13.84 11.19 -7.29
CA ALA A 222 13.35 10.15 -8.18
C ALA A 222 12.49 9.15 -7.38
N PHE A 223 11.28 8.89 -7.86
CA PHE A 223 10.39 7.91 -7.26
C PHE A 223 10.85 6.51 -7.62
N ILE A 224 11.24 5.73 -6.61
CA ILE A 224 11.70 4.36 -6.78
C ILE A 224 10.50 3.44 -6.65
N ALA A 225 10.24 2.65 -7.69
CA ALA A 225 9.28 1.56 -7.65
C ALA A 225 9.63 0.61 -6.50
N SER A 226 8.70 0.44 -5.55
CA SER A 226 8.85 -0.55 -4.48
C SER A 226 8.12 -1.84 -4.86
N PRO A 227 8.72 -3.03 -4.64
CA PRO A 227 8.03 -4.30 -4.80
C PRO A 227 6.72 -4.30 -4.01
N LEU A 228 5.65 -4.80 -4.62
CA LEU A 228 4.38 -4.97 -3.95
C LEU A 228 4.40 -6.27 -3.14
N ARG A 229 4.42 -6.18 -1.81
CA ARG A 229 4.21 -7.34 -0.95
C ARG A 229 2.74 -7.79 -1.07
N LEU A 230 2.54 -8.99 -1.61
CA LEU A 230 1.23 -9.63 -1.77
C LEU A 230 0.83 -10.35 -0.49
N ALA A 231 1.78 -11.04 0.16
CA ALA A 231 1.51 -11.77 1.38
C ALA A 231 2.78 -12.06 2.19
N GLU A 232 2.60 -12.27 3.48
CA GLU A 232 3.62 -12.69 4.42
C GLU A 232 2.97 -13.55 5.50
N TRP A 233 3.59 -14.68 5.79
CA TRP A 233 3.15 -15.56 6.86
C TRP A 233 4.33 -16.31 7.46
N SER A 234 4.10 -16.83 8.66
CA SER A 234 5.05 -17.65 9.38
C SER A 234 4.38 -18.92 9.88
N ARG A 235 5.14 -20.00 9.89
CA ARG A 235 4.72 -21.33 10.32
C ARG A 235 5.71 -21.84 11.36
N TYR A 236 5.18 -22.28 12.49
CA TYR A 236 5.96 -22.88 13.56
C TYR A 236 5.87 -24.40 13.43
N CYS A 237 7.03 -25.05 13.33
CA CYS A 237 7.17 -26.49 13.19
C CYS A 237 8.16 -27.01 14.24
N ARG A 238 8.32 -28.33 14.33
CA ARG A 238 9.41 -28.96 15.08
C ARG A 238 10.10 -30.00 14.21
N ILE A 239 11.42 -30.05 14.32
CA ILE A 239 12.27 -31.16 13.86
C ILE A 239 12.87 -31.73 15.13
N ASP A 240 12.50 -32.96 15.48
CA ASP A 240 12.86 -33.58 16.75
C ASP A 240 12.52 -32.64 17.93
N ASP A 241 13.51 -32.27 18.75
CA ASP A 241 13.33 -31.35 19.88
C ASP A 241 13.47 -29.86 19.52
N VAL A 242 13.90 -29.54 18.30
CA VAL A 242 14.17 -28.16 17.85
C VAL A 242 12.91 -27.54 17.24
N GLY A 243 12.43 -26.46 17.86
CA GLY A 243 11.41 -25.62 17.27
C GLY A 243 11.96 -24.82 16.08
N LEU A 244 11.19 -24.72 15.00
CA LEU A 244 11.56 -24.02 13.77
C LEU A 244 10.45 -23.02 13.40
N LYS A 245 10.83 -21.79 13.06
CA LYS A 245 9.94 -20.80 12.45
C LYS A 245 10.31 -20.68 10.98
N ILE A 246 9.36 -20.92 10.10
CA ILE A 246 9.48 -20.76 8.65
C ILE A 246 8.66 -19.53 8.25
N GLU A 247 9.29 -18.52 7.69
CA GLU A 247 8.69 -17.29 7.18
C GLU A 247 8.63 -17.36 5.66
N PHE A 248 7.46 -17.10 5.11
CA PHE A 248 7.21 -16.99 3.68
C PHE A 248 6.83 -15.55 3.36
N GLU A 249 7.41 -15.02 2.29
CA GLU A 249 7.07 -13.71 1.76
C GLU A 249 6.85 -13.80 0.25
N LEU A 250 5.72 -13.23 -0.19
CA LEU A 250 5.33 -13.13 -1.59
C LEU A 250 5.41 -11.67 -2.02
N THR A 251 6.25 -11.39 -3.00
CA THR A 251 6.45 -10.03 -3.54
C THR A 251 6.26 -10.03 -5.05
N LEU A 252 5.65 -8.97 -5.56
CA LEU A 252 5.49 -8.74 -6.98
C LEU A 252 6.32 -7.52 -7.40
N THR A 253 7.18 -7.72 -8.39
CA THR A 253 7.91 -6.65 -9.07
C THR A 253 7.33 -6.45 -10.47
N SER A 254 7.30 -5.20 -10.91
CA SER A 254 6.80 -4.83 -12.24
C SER A 254 7.83 -3.94 -12.94
N ASP A 255 7.91 -4.02 -14.26
CA ASP A 255 8.81 -3.20 -15.09
C ASP A 255 8.20 -1.84 -15.49
N ASN A 256 6.92 -1.62 -15.20
CA ASN A 256 6.21 -0.38 -15.52
C ASN A 256 6.85 0.84 -14.83
N PRO A 257 6.74 2.05 -15.41
CA PRO A 257 7.18 3.26 -14.73
C PRO A 257 6.37 3.50 -13.43
N PRO A 258 6.92 4.22 -12.44
CA PRO A 258 6.19 4.63 -11.25
C PRO A 258 4.95 5.46 -11.60
N VAL A 259 3.82 5.17 -10.94
CA VAL A 259 2.56 5.87 -11.17
C VAL A 259 1.91 6.33 -9.86
N VAL A 260 1.04 7.31 -9.95
CA VAL A 260 0.17 7.76 -8.86
C VAL A 260 -1.28 7.52 -9.28
N SER A 261 -2.09 6.96 -8.37
CA SER A 261 -3.52 6.77 -8.64
C SER A 261 -4.23 8.11 -8.71
N ALA A 262 -5.34 8.21 -9.44
CA ALA A 262 -6.13 9.44 -9.50
C ALA A 262 -6.64 9.87 -8.12
N THR A 263 -7.04 8.89 -7.29
CA THR A 263 -7.44 9.12 -5.90
C THR A 263 -6.31 9.74 -5.07
N ASP A 264 -5.06 9.30 -5.26
CA ASP A 264 -3.90 9.88 -4.58
C ASP A 264 -3.44 11.20 -5.22
N ALA A 265 -3.62 11.35 -6.54
CA ALA A 265 -3.21 12.53 -7.31
C ALA A 265 -4.10 13.75 -6.99
N GLU A 266 -5.40 13.56 -6.80
CA GLU A 266 -6.31 14.63 -6.37
C GLU A 266 -5.90 15.18 -5.00
N VAL A 267 -5.48 14.31 -4.07
CA VAL A 267 -4.96 14.72 -2.76
C VAL A 267 -3.61 15.43 -2.90
N CYS A 268 -2.73 14.93 -3.78
CA CYS A 268 -1.44 15.57 -4.05
C CYS A 268 -1.63 16.98 -4.64
N LEU A 269 -2.53 17.18 -5.60
CA LEU A 269 -2.85 18.49 -6.19
C LEU A 269 -3.38 19.50 -5.17
N ILE A 270 -4.15 19.03 -4.17
CA ILE A 270 -4.63 19.86 -3.05
C ILE A 270 -3.46 20.31 -2.16
N LEU A 271 -2.49 19.42 -1.91
CA LEU A 271 -1.36 19.69 -0.99
C LEU A 271 -0.18 20.40 -1.67
N SER A 272 0.07 20.17 -2.96
CA SER A 272 1.20 20.69 -3.72
C SER A 272 0.94 22.08 -4.33
N LYS A 273 -0.18 22.73 -4.00
CA LYS A 273 -0.59 24.05 -4.53
C LYS A 273 -0.58 24.12 -6.07
N GLY A 274 -0.87 23.01 -6.75
CA GLY A 274 -1.02 22.97 -8.20
C GLY A 274 0.22 22.55 -9.00
N ASP A 275 1.27 22.01 -8.35
CA ASP A 275 2.37 21.40 -9.08
C ASP A 275 1.91 20.16 -9.87
N ARG A 276 2.34 20.07 -11.13
CA ARG A 276 1.93 19.01 -12.05
C ARG A 276 2.66 17.69 -11.73
N LEU A 277 1.91 16.68 -11.29
CA LEU A 277 2.40 15.32 -11.02
C LEU A 277 3.07 14.66 -12.25
N GLY A 278 2.49 14.86 -13.44
CA GLY A 278 2.95 14.29 -14.71
C GLY A 278 1.79 14.17 -15.70
N ASP A 279 1.93 13.28 -16.68
CA ASP A 279 0.93 13.06 -17.73
C ASP A 279 -0.12 12.02 -17.30
N TYR A 280 -1.38 12.25 -17.67
CA TYR A 280 -2.44 11.28 -17.43
C TYR A 280 -2.30 10.11 -18.41
N LEU A 281 -2.21 8.88 -17.88
CA LEU A 281 -1.97 7.68 -18.67
C LEU A 281 -3.25 6.88 -18.98
N GLY A 282 -4.43 7.41 -18.62
CA GLY A 282 -5.70 6.68 -18.72
C GLY A 282 -5.96 5.75 -17.53
N GLY A 283 -7.21 5.29 -17.37
CA GLY A 283 -7.60 4.32 -16.34
C GLY A 283 -7.43 4.80 -14.89
N GLY A 284 -7.38 6.12 -14.65
CA GLY A 284 -7.24 6.68 -13.31
C GLY A 284 -5.81 6.62 -12.74
N ARG A 285 -4.77 6.74 -13.58
CA ARG A 285 -3.37 6.85 -13.12
C ARG A 285 -2.60 7.96 -13.85
N TYR A 286 -1.63 8.53 -13.15
CA TYR A 286 -0.74 9.57 -13.64
C TYR A 286 0.71 9.07 -13.62
N ALA A 287 1.46 9.38 -14.68
CA ALA A 287 2.91 9.20 -14.68
C ALA A 287 3.53 10.11 -13.64
N VAL A 288 4.57 9.62 -12.97
CA VAL A 288 5.37 10.42 -12.05
C VAL A 288 6.54 11.02 -12.81
N ARG A 289 6.74 12.35 -12.71
CA ARG A 289 7.95 12.99 -13.25
C ARG A 289 9.20 12.52 -12.50
N THR A 290 10.06 11.76 -13.17
CA THR A 290 11.45 11.53 -12.75
C THR A 290 12.29 12.68 -13.29
N HIS A 291 12.70 13.61 -12.41
CA HIS A 291 13.66 14.66 -12.75
C HIS A 291 15.09 14.10 -12.79
#